data_AF-A0AAU9BS21-F1
#
_entry.id   AF-A0AAU9BS21-F1
#
_cell.length_a   1.000
_cell.length_b   1.000
_cell.length_c   1.000
_cell.angle_alpha   90.00
_cell.angle_beta   90.00
_cell.angle_gamma   90.00
#
_symmetry.space_group_name_H-M   'P 1'
#
loop_
_entity.id
_entity.type
_entity.pdbx_description
1 polymer ?
#
loop_
_entity_poly.entity_id
_entity_poly.type
_entity_poly.pdbx_seq_one_letter_code
_entity_poly.pdbx_strand_id
1 'polypeptide(L)'
;MRLQEALDLGRFGKQELLELLHDWVEEFVTRTYVQAEVINVAADFYWKTAAAKLEKAGFDPARYLTVSDATVVHEAMSLLARREREPAALEAFLRCFGHRAPNDYELAQPRYREDPELVAALAQRAGHSRPPQTVEPPPGKVLALAVERARRFQTLKEEAKHDCLRQLANLRRLLCAIGARFGLGDGVFQLTLAEVERLAEPGFAAGAKALAAARDERQRRWQSRELPARLSAAFLETLGQADVAAGDSAAELCGTRVAGEGDAIGPVQVVRDPRDLETFREGHILVARFTDPTWTPLFARAKGLITEVGGWLSHAAIVAREYNLTAIVGAASVTRQLSDGELVRLGRDGRIVKLTDRRVDPRIPVQAPLTVIQGGRRVGAELRDMSRSGARIRTDAGLAPGDVVTVALDLLDQPLPAEVVRMTGAGEYGLRFREPLEVMPPQLDAA
;
A
#
# COMPACT_ATOMS: atom_id res chain seq x y z
N MET A 1 -17.58 28.33 -3.81
CA MET A 1 -17.81 26.86 -3.75
C MET A 1 -19.25 26.47 -3.44
N ARG A 2 -19.80 26.72 -2.23
CA ARG A 2 -21.17 26.25 -1.89
C ARG A 2 -22.29 26.87 -2.74
N LEU A 3 -22.07 28.09 -3.26
CA LEU A 3 -22.98 28.71 -4.23
C LEU A 3 -23.10 27.90 -5.52
N GLN A 4 -21.98 27.39 -6.07
CA GLN A 4 -22.00 26.51 -7.25
C GLN A 4 -22.77 25.22 -6.96
N GLU A 5 -22.70 24.72 -5.72
CA GLU A 5 -23.45 23.52 -5.34
C GLU A 5 -24.97 23.72 -5.40
N ALA A 6 -25.44 24.93 -5.10
CA ALA A 6 -26.85 25.32 -5.07
C ALA A 6 -27.43 25.64 -6.46
N LEU A 7 -26.60 25.76 -7.51
CA LEU A 7 -27.08 26.03 -8.86
C LEU A 7 -27.78 24.80 -9.45
N ASP A 8 -29.00 25.03 -9.96
CA ASP A 8 -29.73 24.07 -10.77
C ASP A 8 -29.25 24.16 -12.24
N LEU A 9 -28.19 23.42 -12.54
CA LEU A 9 -27.56 23.38 -13.87
C LEU A 9 -28.52 22.92 -14.98
N GLY A 10 -29.64 22.27 -14.64
CA GLY A 10 -30.64 21.85 -15.62
C GLY A 10 -31.37 23.01 -16.29
N ARG A 11 -31.39 24.19 -15.65
CA ARG A 11 -32.11 25.38 -16.14
C ARG A 11 -31.32 26.23 -17.13
N PHE A 12 -30.00 26.07 -17.18
CA PHE A 12 -29.13 26.89 -18.02
C PHE A 12 -29.16 26.41 -19.47
N GLY A 13 -29.04 27.31 -20.45
CA GLY A 13 -28.92 27.06 -21.88
C GLY A 13 -27.59 26.41 -22.30
N LYS A 14 -27.45 26.05 -23.57
CA LYS A 14 -26.20 25.48 -24.11
C LYS A 14 -25.01 26.42 -23.91
N GLN A 15 -25.18 27.69 -24.31
CA GLN A 15 -24.14 28.70 -24.26
C GLN A 15 -23.75 29.03 -22.80
N GLU A 16 -24.74 29.24 -21.93
CA GLU A 16 -24.50 29.56 -20.52
C GLU A 16 -23.73 28.45 -19.79
N LEU A 17 -24.00 27.17 -20.11
CA LEU A 17 -23.24 26.05 -19.54
C LEU A 17 -21.77 26.04 -19.99
N LEU A 18 -21.48 26.43 -21.24
CA LEU A 18 -20.12 26.51 -21.76
C LEU A 18 -19.36 27.72 -21.18
N GLU A 19 -20.04 28.84 -20.97
CA GLU A 19 -19.48 30.02 -20.27
C GLU A 19 -19.15 29.70 -18.82
N LEU A 20 -20.06 29.03 -18.10
CA LEU A 20 -19.78 28.54 -16.74
C LEU A 20 -18.59 27.57 -16.71
N LEU A 21 -18.43 26.74 -17.75
CA LEU A 21 -17.32 25.79 -17.81
C LEU A 21 -15.99 26.54 -17.90
N HIS A 22 -15.93 27.51 -18.81
CA HIS A 22 -14.76 28.36 -18.98
C HIS A 22 -14.39 29.05 -17.66
N ASP A 23 -15.34 29.76 -17.05
CA ASP A 23 -15.13 30.52 -15.82
C ASP A 23 -14.69 29.63 -14.65
N TRP A 24 -15.31 28.47 -14.47
CA TRP A 24 -15.00 27.58 -13.35
C TRP A 24 -13.69 26.86 -13.54
N VAL A 25 -13.32 26.52 -14.79
CA VAL A 25 -12.00 25.96 -15.09
C VAL A 25 -10.92 27.00 -14.86
N GLU A 26 -11.12 28.24 -15.32
CA GLU A 26 -10.17 29.34 -15.10
C GLU A 26 -10.00 29.62 -13.60
N GLU A 27 -11.10 29.75 -12.84
CA GLU A 27 -11.07 29.96 -11.38
C GLU A 27 -10.32 28.81 -10.68
N PHE A 28 -10.59 27.56 -11.05
CA PHE A 28 -9.94 26.41 -10.46
C PHE A 28 -8.42 26.42 -10.71
N VAL A 29 -8.01 26.60 -11.97
CA VAL A 29 -6.61 26.51 -12.38
C VAL A 29 -5.79 27.69 -11.86
N THR A 30 -6.34 28.91 -11.93
CA THR A 30 -5.58 30.14 -11.63
C THR A 30 -5.64 30.56 -10.17
N ARG A 31 -6.66 30.12 -9.42
CA ARG A 31 -6.86 30.52 -8.01
C ARG A 31 -6.87 29.33 -7.07
N THR A 32 -7.89 28.49 -7.14
CA THR A 32 -8.12 27.46 -6.11
C THR A 32 -6.95 26.48 -6.02
N TYR A 33 -6.55 25.92 -7.15
CA TYR A 33 -5.47 24.93 -7.19
C TYR A 33 -4.12 25.56 -6.81
N VAL A 34 -3.87 26.81 -7.24
CA VAL A 34 -2.67 27.58 -6.85
C VAL A 34 -2.61 27.74 -5.32
N GLN A 35 -3.71 28.12 -4.67
CA GLN A 35 -3.73 28.25 -3.21
C GLN A 35 -3.51 26.91 -2.50
N ALA A 36 -4.13 25.84 -3.00
CA ALA A 36 -3.90 24.49 -2.47
C ALA A 36 -2.43 24.06 -2.59
N GLU A 37 -1.77 24.39 -3.71
CA GLU A 37 -0.35 24.09 -3.90
C GLU A 37 0.57 24.97 -3.03
N VAL A 38 0.23 26.24 -2.80
CA VAL A 38 0.96 27.08 -1.82
C VAL A 38 0.94 26.44 -0.43
N ILE A 39 -0.23 25.94 0.00
CA ILE A 39 -0.38 25.21 1.27
C ILE A 39 0.44 23.91 1.25
N ASN A 40 0.40 23.16 0.15
CA ASN A 40 1.16 21.92 -0.02
C ASN A 40 2.68 22.15 0.11
N VAL A 41 3.21 23.19 -0.54
CA VAL A 41 4.62 23.59 -0.46
C VAL A 41 4.98 24.03 0.97
N ALA A 42 4.13 24.82 1.62
CA ALA A 42 4.34 25.23 2.99
C ALA A 42 4.36 24.03 3.95
N ALA A 43 3.44 23.08 3.78
CA ALA A 43 3.40 21.85 4.58
C ALA A 43 4.67 21.02 4.43
N ASP A 44 5.16 20.82 3.20
CA ASP A 44 6.44 20.13 2.95
C ASP A 44 7.62 20.86 3.59
N PHE A 45 7.68 22.18 3.47
CA PHE A 45 8.73 23.00 4.08
C PHE A 45 8.75 22.86 5.61
N TYR A 46 7.61 23.03 6.28
CA TYR A 46 7.53 22.94 7.73
C TYR A 46 7.79 21.52 8.22
N TRP A 47 7.32 20.50 7.48
CA TRP A 47 7.61 19.11 7.78
C TRP A 47 9.10 18.81 7.77
N LYS A 48 9.80 19.13 6.66
CA LYS A 48 11.25 18.90 6.52
C LYS A 48 12.04 19.68 7.57
N THR A 49 11.64 20.91 7.85
CA THR A 49 12.28 21.74 8.87
C THR A 49 12.13 21.14 10.27
N ALA A 50 10.95 20.65 10.63
CA ALA A 50 10.71 20.02 11.92
C ALA A 50 11.44 18.68 12.05
N ALA A 51 11.42 17.85 11.00
CA ALA A 51 12.14 16.57 10.96
C ALA A 51 13.64 16.76 11.19
N ALA A 52 14.28 17.67 10.43
CA ALA A 52 15.70 17.96 10.58
C ALA A 52 16.06 18.47 12.00
N LYS A 53 15.18 19.26 12.62
CA LYS A 53 15.38 19.74 14.01
C LYS A 53 15.25 18.62 15.05
N LEU A 54 14.31 17.69 14.86
CA LEU A 54 14.12 16.52 15.72
C LEU A 54 15.34 15.59 15.63
N GLU A 55 15.79 15.27 14.42
CA GLU A 55 16.98 14.45 14.18
C GLU A 55 18.21 15.05 14.84
N LYS A 56 18.44 16.37 14.64
CA LYS A 56 19.57 17.08 15.26
C LYS A 56 19.52 17.07 16.79
N ALA A 57 18.32 17.00 17.37
CA ALA A 57 18.11 16.92 18.82
C ALA A 57 18.09 15.47 19.35
N GLY A 58 18.31 14.46 18.50
CA GLY A 58 18.34 13.05 18.89
C GLY A 58 16.97 12.39 19.04
N PHE A 59 15.91 13.01 18.52
CA PHE A 59 14.55 12.46 18.53
C PHE A 59 14.20 11.82 17.18
N ASP A 60 13.42 10.74 17.21
CA ASP A 60 12.81 10.17 16.01
C ASP A 60 11.68 11.07 15.49
N PRO A 61 11.79 11.64 14.27
CA PRO A 61 10.73 12.47 13.69
C PRO A 61 9.39 11.76 13.55
N ALA A 62 9.39 10.46 13.27
CA ALA A 62 8.16 9.72 13.04
C ALA A 62 7.25 9.77 14.27
N ARG A 63 7.81 9.58 15.47
CA ARG A 63 7.07 9.66 16.73
C ARG A 63 6.27 10.96 16.91
N TYR A 64 6.78 12.09 16.45
CA TYR A 64 6.20 13.41 16.72
C TYR A 64 5.39 13.98 15.55
N LEU A 65 5.76 13.64 14.31
CA LEU A 65 5.18 14.25 13.11
C LEU A 65 4.05 13.44 12.49
N THR A 66 4.01 12.11 12.65
CA THR A 66 2.98 11.26 12.03
C THR A 66 1.62 11.35 12.72
N VAL A 67 1.58 11.98 13.89
CA VAL A 67 0.36 12.19 14.65
C VAL A 67 -0.47 13.27 13.96
N SER A 68 -1.50 12.82 13.24
CA SER A 68 -2.45 13.73 12.62
C SER A 68 -3.47 14.22 13.65
N ASP A 69 -3.76 15.52 13.62
CA ASP A 69 -4.95 16.04 14.28
C ASP A 69 -6.20 15.52 13.57
N ALA A 70 -7.37 15.63 14.20
CA ALA A 70 -8.63 15.20 13.60
C ALA A 70 -8.88 16.00 12.30
N THR A 71 -8.87 15.33 11.16
CA THR A 71 -9.11 15.93 9.85
C THR A 71 -10.56 15.72 9.40
N VAL A 72 -11.00 16.47 8.39
CA VAL A 72 -12.32 16.28 7.76
C VAL A 72 -12.54 14.84 7.26
N VAL A 73 -11.47 14.12 6.89
CA VAL A 73 -11.52 12.71 6.51
C VAL A 73 -11.85 11.84 7.72
N HIS A 74 -11.18 12.08 8.86
CA HIS A 74 -11.45 11.35 10.10
C HIS A 74 -12.89 11.54 10.57
N GLU A 75 -13.39 12.78 10.53
CA GLU A 75 -14.79 13.08 10.86
C GLU A 75 -15.76 12.32 9.94
N ALA A 76 -15.52 12.38 8.63
CA ALA A 76 -16.34 11.67 7.66
C ALA A 76 -16.35 10.15 7.90
N MET A 77 -15.20 9.53 8.14
CA MET A 77 -15.14 8.09 8.42
C MET A 77 -15.83 7.74 9.75
N SER A 78 -15.77 8.62 10.76
CA SER A 78 -16.50 8.44 12.01
C SER A 78 -18.02 8.46 11.80
N LEU A 79 -18.52 9.37 10.95
CA LEU A 79 -19.93 9.42 10.56
C LEU A 79 -20.34 8.16 9.79
N LEU A 80 -19.53 7.74 8.81
CA LEU A 80 -19.80 6.54 8.02
C LEU A 80 -19.83 5.26 8.88
N ALA A 81 -18.99 5.18 9.91
CA ALA A 81 -18.98 4.06 10.85
C ALA A 81 -20.25 3.97 11.72
N ARG A 82 -20.99 5.08 11.89
CA ARG A 82 -22.24 5.15 12.67
C ARG A 82 -23.50 5.01 11.83
N ARG A 83 -23.38 4.98 10.50
CA ARG A 83 -24.49 4.98 9.52
C ARG A 83 -25.63 3.99 9.82
N GLU A 84 -25.30 2.80 10.34
CA GLU A 84 -26.29 1.74 10.63
C GLU A 84 -27.05 1.98 11.94
N ARG A 85 -26.42 2.67 12.90
CA ARG A 85 -27.00 3.00 14.20
C ARG A 85 -27.71 4.37 14.18
N GLU A 86 -27.24 5.27 13.34
CA GLU A 86 -27.71 6.65 13.21
C GLU A 86 -27.93 6.99 11.72
N PRO A 87 -29.16 6.89 11.19
CA PRO A 87 -29.44 7.20 9.78
C PRO A 87 -29.02 8.62 9.38
N ALA A 88 -29.12 9.58 10.29
CA ALA A 88 -28.66 10.96 10.09
C ALA A 88 -27.13 11.07 9.87
N ALA A 89 -26.35 10.10 10.36
CA ALA A 89 -24.90 10.07 10.16
C ALA A 89 -24.51 9.81 8.70
N LEU A 90 -25.30 9.03 7.96
CA LEU A 90 -25.08 8.83 6.53
C LEU A 90 -25.32 10.14 5.76
N GLU A 91 -26.39 10.87 6.08
CA GLU A 91 -26.66 12.16 5.43
C GLU A 91 -25.57 13.19 5.76
N ALA A 92 -25.13 13.24 7.02
CA ALA A 92 -24.01 14.08 7.44
C ALA A 92 -22.70 13.70 6.71
N PHE A 93 -22.43 12.39 6.54
CA PHE A 93 -21.30 11.90 5.75
C PHE A 93 -21.39 12.38 4.30
N LEU A 94 -22.53 12.22 3.63
CA LEU A 94 -22.70 12.66 2.23
C LEU A 94 -22.60 14.18 2.06
N ARG A 95 -23.03 14.94 3.07
CA ARG A 95 -22.88 16.40 3.09
C ARG A 95 -21.43 16.84 3.27
N CYS A 96 -20.69 16.14 4.13
CA CYS A 96 -19.29 16.41 4.43
C CYS A 96 -18.36 15.91 3.32
N PHE A 97 -18.57 14.69 2.84
CA PHE A 97 -17.61 13.90 2.07
C PHE A 97 -18.17 13.34 0.75
N GLY A 98 -19.46 13.57 0.46
CA GLY A 98 -20.12 13.00 -0.72
C GLY A 98 -19.60 13.48 -2.06
N HIS A 99 -18.86 14.60 -2.12
CA HIS A 99 -18.19 15.08 -3.34
C HIS A 99 -16.92 14.31 -3.69
N ARG A 100 -16.43 13.46 -2.80
CA ARG A 100 -15.23 12.64 -3.00
C ARG A 100 -15.53 11.40 -3.85
N ALA A 101 -14.49 10.78 -4.37
CA ALA A 101 -14.55 9.54 -5.15
C ALA A 101 -13.28 8.69 -4.92
N PRO A 102 -13.29 7.38 -5.25
CA PRO A 102 -12.09 6.55 -5.15
C PRO A 102 -10.87 7.12 -5.88
N ASN A 103 -11.03 7.60 -7.12
CA ASN A 103 -10.04 8.43 -7.84
C ASN A 103 -10.58 9.85 -7.93
N ASP A 104 -10.39 10.60 -6.86
CA ASP A 104 -10.91 11.98 -6.69
C ASP A 104 -10.64 12.91 -7.89
N TYR A 105 -9.51 12.75 -8.59
CA TYR A 105 -9.12 13.57 -9.74
C TYR A 105 -9.74 13.14 -11.08
N GLU A 106 -10.28 11.93 -11.17
CA GLU A 106 -10.96 11.44 -12.36
C GLU A 106 -12.37 12.05 -12.43
N LEU A 107 -12.57 12.97 -13.37
CA LEU A 107 -13.86 13.64 -13.56
C LEU A 107 -14.94 12.69 -14.07
N ALA A 108 -14.57 11.63 -14.80
CA ALA A 108 -15.51 10.62 -15.28
C ALA A 108 -16.08 9.74 -14.15
N GLN A 109 -15.40 9.66 -13.01
CA GLN A 109 -15.82 8.79 -11.91
C GLN A 109 -16.98 9.38 -11.10
N PRO A 110 -18.05 8.61 -10.82
CA PRO A 110 -19.11 9.04 -9.92
C PRO A 110 -18.60 9.41 -8.53
N ARG A 111 -19.23 10.42 -7.92
CA ARG A 111 -18.96 10.81 -6.53
C ARG A 111 -19.76 9.94 -5.57
N TYR A 112 -19.34 9.86 -4.31
CA TYR A 112 -20.04 9.08 -3.29
C TYR A 112 -21.52 9.46 -3.13
N ARG A 113 -21.88 10.74 -3.36
CA ARG A 113 -23.29 11.18 -3.34
C ARG A 113 -24.11 10.73 -4.56
N GLU A 114 -23.46 10.30 -5.63
CA GLU A 114 -24.09 9.91 -6.90
C GLU A 114 -24.31 8.40 -6.98
N ASP A 115 -23.53 7.60 -6.25
CA ASP A 115 -23.56 6.14 -6.31
C ASP A 115 -23.51 5.51 -4.89
N PRO A 116 -24.61 4.91 -4.41
CA PRO A 116 -24.66 4.22 -3.12
C PRO A 116 -23.73 3.02 -3.02
N GLU A 117 -23.40 2.34 -4.13
CA GLU A 117 -22.49 1.19 -4.12
C GLU A 117 -21.06 1.61 -3.75
N LEU A 118 -20.63 2.80 -4.19
CA LEU A 118 -19.35 3.38 -3.80
C LEU A 118 -19.28 3.64 -2.29
N VAL A 119 -20.40 4.09 -1.69
CA VAL A 119 -20.49 4.31 -0.24
C VAL A 119 -20.47 2.99 0.50
N ALA A 120 -21.21 1.99 0.03
CA ALA A 120 -21.20 0.65 0.62
C ALA A 120 -19.78 0.03 0.59
N ALA A 121 -19.10 0.13 -0.55
CA ALA A 121 -17.72 -0.31 -0.70
C ALA A 121 -16.76 0.44 0.24
N LEU A 122 -16.91 1.76 0.36
CA LEU A 122 -16.13 2.55 1.32
C LEU A 122 -16.42 2.15 2.77
N ALA A 123 -17.68 1.89 3.10
CA ALA A 123 -18.10 1.59 4.46
C ALA A 123 -17.63 0.20 4.93
N GLN A 124 -17.55 -0.77 4.02
CA GLN A 124 -16.89 -2.06 4.27
C GLN A 124 -15.40 -1.88 4.59
N ARG A 125 -14.74 -0.88 3.97
CA ARG A 125 -13.31 -0.57 4.15
C ARG A 125 -13.02 0.26 5.41
N ALA A 126 -13.98 1.09 5.85
CA ALA A 126 -13.83 2.00 6.99
C ALA A 126 -13.84 1.31 8.37
N GLY A 127 -13.88 -0.02 8.41
CA GLY A 127 -13.77 -0.80 9.65
C GLY A 127 -12.43 -0.52 10.34
N HIS A 128 -12.50 0.16 11.49
CA HIS A 128 -11.43 0.51 12.42
C HIS A 128 -10.66 1.82 12.16
N SER A 129 -11.36 2.96 12.10
CA SER A 129 -10.70 4.24 12.36
C SER A 129 -10.31 4.31 13.85
N ARG A 130 -9.00 4.27 14.14
CA ARG A 130 -8.48 4.46 15.50
C ARG A 130 -8.67 5.93 15.91
N PRO A 131 -9.01 6.21 17.19
CA PRO A 131 -9.07 7.57 17.67
C PRO A 131 -7.69 8.25 17.51
N PRO A 132 -7.65 9.56 17.21
CA PRO A 132 -6.41 10.29 17.08
C PRO A 132 -5.57 10.13 18.34
N GLN A 133 -4.32 9.69 18.16
CA GLN A 133 -3.39 9.50 19.27
C GLN A 133 -2.87 10.85 19.74
N THR A 134 -2.78 11.07 21.05
CA THR A 134 -2.12 12.24 21.62
C THR A 134 -0.67 11.89 21.91
N VAL A 135 0.25 12.66 21.34
CA VAL A 135 1.69 12.55 21.64
C VAL A 135 2.13 13.82 22.34
N GLU A 136 2.83 13.65 23.46
CA GLU A 136 3.42 14.75 24.21
C GLU A 136 4.40 15.53 23.33
N PRO A 137 4.41 16.87 23.42
CA PRO A 137 5.33 17.68 22.64
C PRO A 137 6.79 17.36 23.00
N PRO A 138 7.73 17.46 22.05
CA PRO A 138 9.14 17.25 22.34
C PRO A 138 9.65 18.32 23.32
N PRO A 139 10.65 18.00 24.17
CA PRO A 139 11.19 18.94 25.12
C PRO A 139 11.85 20.13 24.43
N GLY A 140 11.59 21.34 24.95
CA GLY A 140 12.13 22.59 24.43
C GLY A 140 11.16 23.35 23.52
N LYS A 141 10.93 24.64 23.84
CA LYS A 141 9.92 25.49 23.19
C LYS A 141 10.08 25.60 21.66
N VAL A 142 11.32 25.69 21.18
CA VAL A 142 11.61 25.83 19.74
C VAL A 142 11.26 24.56 18.97
N LEU A 143 11.55 23.39 19.55
CA LEU A 143 11.31 22.10 18.93
C LEU A 143 9.81 21.77 18.94
N ALA A 144 9.14 22.02 20.07
CA ALA A 144 7.69 21.89 20.19
C ALA A 144 6.94 22.75 19.15
N LEU A 145 7.35 24.03 18.99
CA LEU A 145 6.73 24.92 18.00
C LEU A 145 6.97 24.46 16.56
N ALA A 146 8.13 23.86 16.26
CA ALA A 146 8.42 23.33 14.93
C ALA A 146 7.49 22.15 14.59
N VAL A 147 7.31 21.22 15.53
CA VAL A 147 6.39 20.08 15.41
C VAL A 147 4.95 20.53 15.28
N GLU A 148 4.51 21.47 16.13
CA GLU A 148 3.15 22.02 16.08
C GLU A 148 2.85 22.63 14.71
N ARG A 149 3.77 23.45 14.17
CA ARG A 149 3.60 24.05 12.83
C ARG A 149 3.56 22.99 11.74
N ALA A 150 4.47 22.02 11.77
CA ALA A 150 4.50 20.94 10.78
C ALA A 150 3.17 20.15 10.76
N ARG A 151 2.65 19.79 11.93
CA ARG A 151 1.37 19.08 12.06
C ARG A 151 0.20 19.93 11.57
N ARG A 152 0.09 21.18 12.01
CA ARG A 152 -0.98 22.09 11.56
C ARG A 152 -1.00 22.29 10.05
N PHE A 153 0.16 22.49 9.42
CA PHE A 153 0.21 22.64 7.97
C PHE A 153 -0.09 21.33 7.22
N GLN A 154 0.18 20.17 7.80
CA GLN A 154 -0.28 18.90 7.22
C GLN A 154 -1.80 18.73 7.29
N THR A 155 -2.41 19.07 8.42
CA THR A 155 -3.88 19.09 8.54
C THR A 155 -4.48 20.08 7.52
N LEU A 156 -3.92 21.28 7.44
CA LEU A 156 -4.38 22.30 6.49
C LEU A 156 -4.22 21.84 5.03
N LYS A 157 -3.16 21.09 4.69
CA LYS A 157 -2.98 20.50 3.37
C LYS A 157 -4.09 19.51 3.05
N GLU A 158 -4.49 18.66 4.00
CA GLU A 158 -5.61 17.73 3.79
C GLU A 158 -6.93 18.47 3.57
N GLU A 159 -7.20 19.51 4.36
CA GLU A 159 -8.39 20.35 4.24
C GLU A 159 -8.42 21.10 2.90
N ALA A 160 -7.30 21.71 2.51
CA ALA A 160 -7.16 22.40 1.24
C ALA A 160 -7.41 21.45 0.05
N LYS A 161 -6.87 20.23 0.12
CA LYS A 161 -7.16 19.18 -0.88
C LYS A 161 -8.66 18.84 -0.88
N HIS A 162 -9.27 18.65 0.28
CA HIS A 162 -10.69 18.30 0.40
C HIS A 162 -11.60 19.35 -0.27
N ASP A 163 -11.32 20.63 -0.07
CA ASP A 163 -12.09 21.72 -0.66
C ASP A 163 -11.79 21.88 -2.16
N CYS A 164 -10.53 21.75 -2.57
CA CYS A 164 -10.15 21.73 -3.98
C CYS A 164 -10.93 20.64 -4.75
N LEU A 165 -11.05 19.44 -4.19
CA LEU A 165 -11.81 18.35 -4.78
C LEU A 165 -13.32 18.61 -4.83
N ARG A 166 -13.85 19.47 -3.95
CA ARG A 166 -15.25 19.90 -4.00
C ARG A 166 -15.53 20.74 -5.24
N GLN A 167 -14.61 21.63 -5.63
CA GLN A 167 -14.73 22.34 -6.93
C GLN A 167 -14.65 21.39 -8.11
N LEU A 168 -13.76 20.40 -8.06
CA LEU A 168 -13.65 19.41 -9.12
C LEU A 168 -14.95 18.58 -9.26
N ALA A 169 -15.63 18.27 -8.16
CA ALA A 169 -16.95 17.67 -8.20
C ALA A 169 -18.03 18.58 -8.81
N ASN A 170 -17.95 19.91 -8.59
CA ASN A 170 -18.83 20.86 -9.27
C ASN A 170 -18.55 20.94 -10.77
N LEU A 171 -17.28 20.91 -11.19
CA LEU A 171 -16.90 20.81 -12.60
C LEU A 171 -17.45 19.53 -13.23
N ARG A 172 -17.38 18.39 -12.54
CA ARG A 172 -18.04 17.14 -12.99
C ARG A 172 -19.54 17.33 -13.19
N ARG A 173 -20.26 17.91 -12.21
CA ARG A 173 -21.71 18.18 -12.33
C ARG A 173 -22.03 19.02 -13.56
N LEU A 174 -21.21 20.03 -13.83
CA LEU A 174 -21.33 20.88 -15.01
C LEU A 174 -21.08 20.11 -16.31
N LEU A 175 -20.05 19.28 -16.36
CA LEU A 175 -19.80 18.40 -17.51
C LEU A 175 -20.96 17.43 -17.74
N CYS A 176 -21.54 16.82 -16.69
CA CYS A 176 -22.73 15.98 -16.82
C CYS A 176 -23.93 16.76 -17.42
N ALA A 177 -24.15 18.00 -16.97
CA ALA A 177 -25.21 18.86 -17.50
C ALA A 177 -24.98 19.21 -18.99
N ILE A 178 -23.73 19.50 -19.36
CA ILE A 178 -23.32 19.72 -20.76
C ILE A 178 -23.54 18.44 -21.58
N GLY A 179 -23.08 17.29 -21.07
CA GLY A 179 -23.23 15.99 -21.72
C GLY A 179 -24.71 15.66 -22.00
N ALA A 180 -25.59 15.90 -21.04
CA ALA A 180 -27.03 15.77 -21.23
C ALA A 180 -27.57 16.75 -22.27
N ARG A 181 -27.17 18.03 -22.20
CA ARG A 181 -27.70 19.09 -23.07
C ARG A 181 -27.29 18.97 -24.53
N PHE A 182 -26.10 18.46 -24.78
CA PHE A 182 -25.57 18.24 -26.13
C PHE A 182 -25.82 16.81 -26.65
N GLY A 183 -26.50 15.94 -25.88
CA GLY A 183 -26.83 14.57 -26.30
C GLY A 183 -25.63 13.62 -26.35
N LEU A 184 -24.58 13.91 -25.57
CA LEU A 184 -23.37 13.11 -25.43
C LEU A 184 -23.47 12.11 -24.26
N GLY A 185 -24.28 12.40 -23.24
CA GLY A 185 -24.28 11.64 -21.97
C GLY A 185 -22.87 11.61 -21.37
N ASP A 186 -22.44 10.45 -20.90
CA ASP A 186 -21.07 10.24 -20.36
C ASP A 186 -19.98 10.38 -21.42
N GLY A 187 -20.33 10.41 -22.72
CA GLY A 187 -19.39 10.68 -23.80
C GLY A 187 -18.70 12.05 -23.69
N VAL A 188 -19.24 12.97 -22.88
CA VAL A 188 -18.58 14.25 -22.56
C VAL A 188 -17.20 14.07 -21.94
N PHE A 189 -16.99 13.01 -21.14
CA PHE A 189 -15.70 12.73 -20.49
C PHE A 189 -14.64 12.18 -21.45
N GLN A 190 -15.02 11.86 -22.69
CA GLN A 190 -14.11 11.46 -23.76
C GLN A 190 -13.59 12.65 -24.57
N LEU A 191 -14.08 13.85 -24.26
CA LEU A 191 -13.62 15.11 -24.84
C LEU A 191 -12.69 15.82 -23.86
N THR A 192 -11.67 16.50 -24.38
CA THR A 192 -10.87 17.44 -23.59
C THR A 192 -11.69 18.67 -23.24
N LEU A 193 -11.33 19.40 -22.18
CA LEU A 193 -12.07 20.60 -21.77
C LEU A 193 -12.16 21.64 -22.91
N ALA A 194 -11.08 21.84 -23.66
CA ALA A 194 -11.07 22.72 -24.82
C ALA A 194 -12.01 22.23 -25.94
N GLU A 195 -12.13 20.91 -26.15
CA GLU A 195 -13.11 20.37 -27.10
C GLU A 195 -14.56 20.51 -26.62
N VAL A 196 -14.80 20.46 -25.31
CA VAL A 196 -16.12 20.73 -24.74
C VAL A 196 -16.53 22.18 -25.00
N GLU A 197 -15.63 23.16 -24.83
CA GLU A 197 -15.89 24.57 -25.18
C GLU A 197 -16.26 24.73 -26.66
N ARG A 198 -15.62 23.95 -27.55
CA ARG A 198 -15.91 23.95 -28.99
C ARG A 198 -17.26 23.35 -29.36
N LEU A 199 -18.03 22.81 -28.43
CA LEU A 199 -19.43 22.41 -28.70
C LEU A 199 -20.32 23.60 -29.08
N ALA A 200 -19.89 24.83 -28.83
CA ALA A 200 -20.54 26.03 -29.38
C ALA A 200 -20.43 26.12 -30.92
N GLU A 201 -19.40 25.51 -31.52
CA GLU A 201 -19.19 25.47 -32.96
C GLU A 201 -20.08 24.39 -33.60
N PRO A 202 -21.05 24.74 -34.48
CA PRO A 202 -21.95 23.75 -35.07
C PRO A 202 -21.24 22.62 -35.81
N GLY A 203 -20.13 22.94 -36.49
CA GLY A 203 -19.32 21.97 -37.22
C GLY A 203 -18.64 20.94 -36.32
N PHE A 204 -18.13 21.35 -35.16
CA PHE A 204 -17.53 20.43 -34.20
C PHE A 204 -18.59 19.62 -33.46
N ALA A 205 -19.66 20.28 -33.01
CA ALA A 205 -20.76 19.64 -32.27
C ALA A 205 -21.39 18.47 -33.05
N ALA A 206 -21.50 18.57 -34.38
CA ALA A 206 -22.01 17.50 -35.23
C ALA A 206 -21.17 16.21 -35.18
N GLY A 207 -19.85 16.33 -35.01
CA GLY A 207 -18.91 15.18 -34.96
C GLY A 207 -18.53 14.72 -33.55
N ALA A 208 -18.81 15.53 -32.52
CA ALA A 208 -18.35 15.31 -31.15
C ALA A 208 -18.77 13.94 -30.59
N LYS A 209 -20.00 13.50 -30.87
CA LYS A 209 -20.51 12.19 -30.41
C LYS A 209 -19.73 11.01 -31.02
N ALA A 210 -19.40 11.09 -32.30
CA ALA A 210 -18.62 10.05 -32.99
C ALA A 210 -17.16 10.03 -32.48
N LEU A 211 -16.58 11.20 -32.23
CA LEU A 211 -15.24 11.32 -31.65
C LEU A 211 -15.18 10.71 -30.24
N ALA A 212 -16.16 11.03 -29.39
CA ALA A 212 -16.27 10.48 -28.04
C ALA A 212 -16.37 8.94 -28.05
N ALA A 213 -17.23 8.38 -28.91
CA ALA A 213 -17.36 6.93 -29.04
C ALA A 213 -16.08 6.24 -29.53
N ALA A 214 -15.36 6.85 -30.49
CA ALA A 214 -14.09 6.32 -30.98
C ALA A 214 -12.99 6.33 -29.90
N ARG A 215 -13.00 7.31 -29.00
CA ARG A 215 -12.06 7.40 -27.88
C ARG A 215 -12.39 6.44 -26.74
N ASP A 216 -13.67 6.26 -26.42
CA ASP A 216 -14.11 5.24 -25.46
C ASP A 216 -13.68 3.82 -25.91
N GLU A 217 -13.91 3.51 -27.18
CA GLU A 217 -13.47 2.25 -27.78
C GLU A 217 -11.94 2.08 -27.72
N ARG A 218 -11.20 3.16 -27.99
CA ARG A 218 -9.74 3.15 -27.83
C ARG A 218 -9.35 2.90 -26.38
N GLN A 219 -9.93 3.61 -25.41
CA GLN A 219 -9.63 3.48 -23.98
C GLN A 219 -9.82 2.04 -23.49
N ARG A 220 -10.92 1.38 -23.86
CA ARG A 220 -11.17 -0.02 -23.51
C ARG A 220 -10.06 -0.97 -24.01
N ARG A 221 -9.47 -0.69 -25.18
CA ARG A 221 -8.31 -1.46 -25.69
C ARG A 221 -7.01 -1.22 -24.91
N TRP A 222 -6.87 -0.07 -24.26
CA TRP A 222 -5.69 0.24 -23.43
C TRP A 222 -5.82 -0.27 -22.00
N GLN A 223 -7.05 -0.44 -21.48
CA GLN A 223 -7.27 -0.96 -20.13
C GLN A 223 -6.71 -2.38 -19.93
N SER A 224 -6.57 -3.17 -21.00
CA SER A 224 -5.95 -4.51 -20.95
C SER A 224 -4.41 -4.48 -21.01
N ARG A 225 -3.78 -3.31 -21.17
CA ARG A 225 -2.32 -3.19 -21.30
C ARG A 225 -1.68 -2.77 -19.98
N GLU A 226 -0.77 -3.59 -19.48
CA GLU A 226 0.05 -3.24 -18.31
C GLU A 226 1.23 -2.35 -18.73
N LEU A 227 1.27 -1.11 -18.23
CA LEU A 227 2.44 -0.22 -18.40
C LEU A 227 3.35 -0.29 -17.17
N PRO A 228 4.69 -0.30 -17.37
CA PRO A 228 5.62 -0.25 -16.25
C PRO A 228 5.45 1.05 -15.44
N ALA A 229 5.77 0.99 -14.15
CA ALA A 229 5.69 2.14 -13.24
C ALA A 229 6.60 3.32 -13.65
N ARG A 230 7.62 3.06 -14.47
CA ARG A 230 8.51 4.06 -15.05
C ARG A 230 8.58 3.87 -16.55
N LEU A 231 8.31 4.93 -17.30
CA LEU A 231 8.58 4.99 -18.73
C LEU A 231 9.94 5.67 -18.92
N SER A 232 10.86 5.00 -19.62
CA SER A 232 12.13 5.58 -20.06
C SER A 232 12.16 5.66 -21.58
N ALA A 233 12.96 6.58 -22.14
CA ALA A 233 13.16 6.65 -23.59
C ALA A 233 13.61 5.28 -24.15
N ALA A 234 14.55 4.62 -23.48
CA ALA A 234 14.98 3.26 -23.82
C ALA A 234 13.83 2.24 -23.82
N PHE A 235 12.92 2.28 -22.84
CA PHE A 235 11.75 1.41 -22.83
C PHE A 235 10.81 1.71 -24.01
N LEU A 236 10.60 2.98 -24.34
CA LEU A 236 9.78 3.38 -25.50
C LEU A 236 10.42 2.94 -26.82
N GLU A 237 11.74 2.95 -26.94
CA GLU A 237 12.48 2.45 -28.11
C GLU A 237 12.36 0.93 -28.28
N THR A 238 12.19 0.18 -27.18
CA THR A 238 11.89 -1.27 -27.24
C THR A 238 10.44 -1.58 -27.60
N LEU A 239 9.52 -0.62 -27.42
CA LEU A 239 8.10 -0.77 -27.77
C LEU A 239 7.90 -0.67 -29.30
N GLY A 240 8.00 -1.83 -29.96
CA GLY A 240 7.91 -1.97 -31.42
C GLY A 240 8.82 -3.09 -31.94
N GLN A 241 9.82 -3.48 -31.15
CA GLN A 241 10.58 -4.71 -31.34
C GLN A 241 9.88 -5.83 -30.56
N ALA A 242 8.84 -6.41 -31.16
CA ALA A 242 8.28 -7.65 -30.60
C ALA A 242 9.35 -8.74 -30.63
N ASP A 243 9.45 -9.48 -29.52
CA ASP A 243 10.32 -10.63 -29.28
C ASP A 243 11.84 -10.37 -29.27
N VAL A 244 12.29 -9.61 -28.26
CA VAL A 244 13.56 -9.95 -27.63
C VAL A 244 13.28 -10.15 -26.16
N ALA A 245 13.37 -11.41 -25.73
CA ALA A 245 13.36 -11.80 -24.34
C ALA A 245 14.15 -10.77 -23.54
N ALA A 246 13.45 -10.05 -22.65
CA ALA A 246 14.10 -9.33 -21.58
C ALA A 246 14.79 -10.40 -20.72
N GLY A 247 16.01 -10.74 -21.10
CA GLY A 247 16.98 -11.34 -20.22
C GLY A 247 17.24 -10.29 -19.14
N ASP A 248 16.39 -10.29 -18.12
CA ASP A 248 16.62 -9.57 -16.89
C ASP A 248 17.90 -10.14 -16.30
N SER A 249 19.01 -9.44 -16.54
CA SER A 249 20.13 -9.48 -15.63
C SER A 249 19.56 -9.18 -14.25
N ALA A 250 19.91 -10.03 -13.27
CA ALA A 250 19.38 -10.01 -11.90
C ALA A 250 19.65 -8.66 -11.22
N ALA A 251 18.86 -7.65 -11.54
CA ALA A 251 18.82 -6.39 -10.83
C ALA A 251 18.33 -6.69 -9.42
N GLU A 252 19.09 -6.20 -8.44
CA GLU A 252 18.78 -6.41 -7.03
C GLU A 252 17.40 -5.82 -6.71
N LEU A 253 16.46 -6.68 -6.29
CA LEU A 253 15.12 -6.24 -5.88
C LEU A 253 15.25 -5.35 -4.63
N CYS A 254 15.06 -4.05 -4.80
CA CYS A 254 15.18 -3.08 -3.72
C CYS A 254 14.13 -1.97 -3.86
N GLY A 255 13.83 -1.33 -2.74
CA GLY A 255 12.96 -0.16 -2.66
C GLY A 255 13.27 0.66 -1.41
N THR A 256 12.38 1.60 -1.08
CA THR A 256 12.51 2.40 0.15
C THR A 256 11.75 1.73 1.27
N ARG A 257 12.44 1.35 2.35
CA ARG A 257 11.78 0.90 3.58
C ARG A 257 11.10 2.09 4.25
N VAL A 258 9.81 1.97 4.58
CA VAL A 258 8.99 3.09 5.10
C VAL A 258 8.34 2.81 6.45
N ALA A 259 8.36 1.57 6.91
CA ALA A 259 7.75 1.11 8.16
C ALA A 259 8.39 -0.20 8.68
N GLY A 260 8.13 -0.53 9.94
CA GLY A 260 8.55 -1.75 10.64
C GLY A 260 9.92 -1.65 11.32
N GLU A 261 10.06 -2.25 12.50
CA GLU A 261 11.29 -2.25 13.33
C GLU A 261 12.28 -3.39 13.00
N GLY A 262 11.77 -4.49 12.42
CA GLY A 262 12.53 -5.72 12.13
C GLY A 262 12.40 -6.21 10.70
N ASP A 263 13.22 -7.16 10.29
CA ASP A 263 13.05 -7.84 9.00
C ASP A 263 11.74 -8.63 8.99
N ALA A 264 11.11 -8.72 7.81
CA ALA A 264 9.94 -9.57 7.61
C ALA A 264 10.27 -10.69 6.64
N ILE A 265 9.94 -11.93 7.00
CA ILE A 265 10.16 -13.12 6.17
C ILE A 265 8.83 -13.83 6.00
N GLY A 266 8.41 -14.06 4.76
CA GLY A 266 7.18 -14.79 4.50
C GLY A 266 6.99 -15.14 3.03
N PRO A 267 6.05 -16.05 2.74
CA PRO A 267 5.67 -16.38 1.37
C PRO A 267 5.00 -15.18 0.71
N VAL A 268 5.36 -14.91 -0.53
CA VAL A 268 4.73 -13.86 -1.34
C VAL A 268 3.30 -14.23 -1.67
N GLN A 269 2.42 -13.25 -1.64
CA GLN A 269 1.16 -13.30 -2.36
C GLN A 269 0.97 -11.99 -3.13
N VAL A 270 1.00 -12.09 -4.47
CA VAL A 270 0.81 -11.00 -5.40
C VAL A 270 -0.68 -10.77 -5.58
N VAL A 271 -1.17 -9.66 -5.04
CA VAL A 271 -2.55 -9.24 -5.21
C VAL A 271 -2.54 -8.12 -6.26
N ARG A 272 -3.35 -8.29 -7.32
CA ARG A 272 -3.41 -7.34 -8.46
C ARG A 272 -4.70 -6.53 -8.47
N ASP A 273 -5.79 -7.12 -7.98
CA ASP A 273 -7.12 -6.55 -8.01
C ASP A 273 -7.74 -6.45 -6.60
N PRO A 274 -8.42 -5.35 -6.25
CA PRO A 274 -9.18 -5.24 -5.00
C PRO A 274 -10.27 -6.31 -4.80
N ARG A 275 -10.68 -7.05 -5.84
CA ARG A 275 -11.60 -8.19 -5.72
C ARG A 275 -10.93 -9.43 -5.14
N ASP A 276 -9.61 -9.52 -5.21
CA ASP A 276 -8.86 -10.69 -4.74
C ASP A 276 -8.46 -10.58 -3.26
N LEU A 277 -8.85 -9.49 -2.58
CA LEU A 277 -8.45 -9.22 -1.19
C LEU A 277 -8.90 -10.33 -0.24
N GLU A 278 -10.07 -10.93 -0.46
CA GLU A 278 -10.56 -12.03 0.39
C GLU A 278 -9.70 -13.30 0.28
N THR A 279 -9.00 -13.49 -0.84
CA THR A 279 -8.13 -14.66 -1.08
C THR A 279 -6.75 -14.51 -0.43
N PHE A 280 -6.42 -13.32 0.10
CA PHE A 280 -5.16 -13.08 0.77
C PHE A 280 -5.01 -13.99 1.99
N ARG A 281 -3.85 -14.63 2.16
CA ARG A 281 -3.56 -15.52 3.29
C ARG A 281 -2.84 -14.78 4.39
N GLU A 282 -3.25 -15.02 5.62
CA GLU A 282 -2.60 -14.45 6.80
C GLU A 282 -1.12 -14.88 6.88
N GLY A 283 -0.25 -14.00 7.37
CA GLY A 283 1.17 -14.24 7.50
C GLY A 283 1.98 -14.19 6.20
N HIS A 284 1.36 -13.91 5.05
CA HIS A 284 2.03 -13.76 3.76
C HIS A 284 2.59 -12.33 3.59
N ILE A 285 3.58 -12.17 2.71
CA ILE A 285 4.07 -10.88 2.24
C ILE A 285 3.12 -10.40 1.14
N LEU A 286 2.41 -9.30 1.39
CA LEU A 286 1.55 -8.66 0.41
C LEU A 286 2.40 -7.96 -0.64
N VAL A 287 2.26 -8.38 -1.90
CA VAL A 287 2.94 -7.76 -3.03
C VAL A 287 1.89 -7.14 -3.95
N ALA A 288 2.01 -5.84 -4.24
CA ALA A 288 1.04 -5.11 -5.04
C ALA A 288 1.72 -4.09 -5.96
N ARG A 289 1.07 -3.67 -7.04
CA ARG A 289 1.60 -2.58 -7.88
C ARG A 289 1.50 -1.25 -7.13
N PHE A 290 0.32 -0.96 -6.62
CA PHE A 290 0.04 0.15 -5.72
C PHE A 290 -1.04 -0.31 -4.75
N THR A 291 -1.18 0.37 -3.62
CA THR A 291 -2.32 0.17 -2.73
C THR A 291 -3.08 1.47 -2.56
N ASP A 292 -4.37 1.33 -2.35
CA ASP A 292 -5.28 2.39 -1.96
C ASP A 292 -5.97 1.97 -0.63
N PRO A 293 -6.86 2.78 -0.05
CA PRO A 293 -7.53 2.44 1.20
C PRO A 293 -8.32 1.13 1.18
N THR A 294 -8.60 0.55 0.00
CA THR A 294 -9.30 -0.73 -0.11
C THR A 294 -8.48 -1.90 0.44
N TRP A 295 -7.15 -1.78 0.43
CA TRP A 295 -6.22 -2.85 0.78
C TRP A 295 -5.91 -2.88 2.28
N THR A 296 -6.26 -1.83 3.03
CA THR A 296 -5.96 -1.66 4.46
C THR A 296 -6.29 -2.87 5.33
N PRO A 297 -7.42 -3.60 5.15
CA PRO A 297 -7.69 -4.81 5.92
C PRO A 297 -6.62 -5.90 5.77
N LEU A 298 -5.90 -5.93 4.65
CA LEU A 298 -4.81 -6.89 4.44
C LEU A 298 -3.56 -6.55 5.26
N PHE A 299 -3.34 -5.28 5.62
CA PHE A 299 -2.16 -4.86 6.36
C PHE A 299 -2.14 -5.47 7.76
N ALA A 300 -3.31 -5.66 8.36
CA ALA A 300 -3.45 -6.35 9.65
C ALA A 300 -3.11 -7.85 9.57
N ARG A 301 -3.26 -8.45 8.39
CA ARG A 301 -3.09 -9.90 8.14
C ARG A 301 -1.72 -10.21 7.51
N ALA A 302 -1.10 -9.23 6.88
CA ALA A 302 0.17 -9.37 6.18
C ALA A 302 1.32 -9.40 7.18
N LYS A 303 2.37 -10.15 6.84
CA LYS A 303 3.63 -10.17 7.59
C LYS A 303 4.63 -9.12 7.10
N GLY A 304 4.42 -8.63 5.88
CA GLY A 304 5.16 -7.52 5.28
C GLY A 304 4.48 -7.04 4.01
N LEU A 305 4.89 -5.87 3.51
CA LEU A 305 4.31 -5.23 2.33
C LEU A 305 5.40 -4.83 1.34
N ILE A 306 5.16 -5.10 0.06
CA ILE A 306 5.97 -4.59 -1.04
C ILE A 306 5.08 -3.92 -2.10
N THR A 307 5.38 -2.68 -2.47
CA THR A 307 4.69 -2.00 -3.59
C THR A 307 5.64 -1.51 -4.68
N GLU A 308 5.21 -1.61 -5.95
CA GLU A 308 5.96 -1.04 -7.08
C GLU A 308 5.93 0.48 -7.11
N VAL A 309 4.81 1.06 -6.69
CA VAL A 309 4.55 2.49 -6.68
C VAL A 309 4.30 2.94 -5.25
N GLY A 310 4.92 4.06 -4.88
CA GLY A 310 4.75 4.69 -3.57
C GLY A 310 6.05 5.31 -3.07
N GLY A 311 5.93 6.44 -2.37
CA GLY A 311 7.03 7.07 -1.64
C GLY A 311 6.78 7.05 -0.14
N TRP A 312 7.66 7.69 0.63
CA TRP A 312 7.57 7.75 2.10
C TRP A 312 6.23 8.26 2.66
N LEU A 313 5.56 9.14 1.91
CA LEU A 313 4.27 9.75 2.26
C LEU A 313 3.07 9.12 1.52
N SER A 314 3.27 7.99 0.84
CA SER A 314 2.18 7.27 0.17
C SER A 314 1.20 6.67 1.18
N HIS A 315 -0.03 6.41 0.74
CA HIS A 315 -1.03 5.69 1.53
C HIS A 315 -0.46 4.38 2.12
N ALA A 316 0.18 3.56 1.28
CA ALA A 316 0.87 2.34 1.69
C ALA A 316 1.84 2.57 2.86
N ALA A 317 2.66 3.62 2.78
CA ALA A 317 3.66 3.94 3.78
C ALA A 317 3.04 4.47 5.09
N ILE A 318 1.99 5.29 5.00
CA ILE A 318 1.29 5.82 6.17
C ILE A 318 0.62 4.67 6.94
N VAL A 319 -0.19 3.87 6.25
CA VAL A 319 -0.91 2.75 6.85
C VAL A 319 0.06 1.69 7.38
N ALA A 320 1.13 1.34 6.64
CA ALA A 320 2.10 0.37 7.14
C ALA A 320 2.76 0.80 8.46
N ARG A 321 3.02 2.11 8.66
CA ARG A 321 3.53 2.62 9.95
C ARG A 321 2.50 2.47 11.08
N GLU A 322 1.23 2.72 10.81
CA GLU A 322 0.15 2.57 11.79
C GLU A 322 0.00 1.13 12.30
N TYR A 323 0.28 0.14 11.43
CA TYR A 323 0.26 -1.28 11.76
C TYR A 323 1.62 -1.83 12.24
N ASN A 324 2.68 -1.00 12.30
CA ASN A 324 4.07 -1.43 12.48
C ASN A 324 4.48 -2.59 11.54
N LEU A 325 3.95 -2.56 10.31
CA LEU A 325 4.17 -3.57 9.29
C LEU A 325 5.44 -3.24 8.51
N THR A 326 6.39 -4.17 8.41
CA THR A 326 7.59 -3.96 7.59
C THR A 326 7.20 -3.78 6.13
N ALA A 327 7.47 -2.58 5.60
CA ALA A 327 7.02 -2.20 4.26
C ALA A 327 8.15 -1.59 3.43
N ILE A 328 8.28 -2.06 2.19
CA ILE A 328 9.19 -1.55 1.17
C ILE A 328 8.35 -1.04 0.00
N VAL A 329 8.46 0.24 -0.33
CA VAL A 329 7.69 0.87 -1.42
C VAL A 329 8.63 1.35 -2.53
N GLY A 330 8.09 1.47 -3.74
CA GLY A 330 8.88 1.89 -4.91
C GLY A 330 9.80 0.79 -5.44
N ALA A 331 9.52 -0.48 -5.13
CA ALA A 331 10.28 -1.63 -5.62
C ALA A 331 9.85 -1.98 -7.05
N ALA A 332 10.56 -1.44 -8.04
CA ALA A 332 10.15 -1.51 -9.43
C ALA A 332 10.01 -2.96 -9.95
N SER A 333 8.95 -3.23 -10.71
CA SER A 333 8.66 -4.52 -11.35
C SER A 333 8.51 -5.73 -10.40
N VAL A 334 8.34 -5.51 -9.09
CA VAL A 334 8.29 -6.61 -8.11
C VAL A 334 7.11 -7.56 -8.35
N THR A 335 5.98 -7.10 -8.88
CA THR A 335 4.81 -7.94 -9.17
C THR A 335 5.02 -8.89 -10.36
N ARG A 336 6.07 -8.66 -11.15
CA ARG A 336 6.49 -9.55 -12.25
C ARG A 336 7.67 -10.44 -11.86
N GLN A 337 8.49 -9.98 -10.93
CA GLN A 337 9.68 -10.71 -10.49
C GLN A 337 9.38 -11.68 -9.36
N LEU A 338 8.40 -11.41 -8.49
CA LEU A 338 7.99 -12.33 -7.43
C LEU A 338 6.75 -13.13 -7.82
N SER A 339 6.75 -14.41 -7.46
CA SER A 339 5.61 -15.32 -7.68
C SER A 339 4.93 -15.70 -6.37
N ASP A 340 3.64 -16.04 -6.44
CA ASP A 340 2.90 -16.55 -5.27
C ASP A 340 3.59 -17.76 -4.64
N GLY A 341 3.69 -17.76 -3.32
CA GLY A 341 4.35 -18.78 -2.52
C GLY A 341 5.88 -18.65 -2.46
N GLU A 342 6.50 -17.75 -3.22
CA GLU A 342 7.96 -17.54 -3.17
C GLU A 342 8.36 -16.93 -1.82
N LEU A 343 9.29 -17.56 -1.11
CA LEU A 343 9.73 -17.07 0.20
C LEU A 343 10.68 -15.89 0.02
N VAL A 344 10.40 -14.76 0.67
CA VAL A 344 11.24 -13.55 0.59
C VAL A 344 11.54 -12.97 1.96
N ARG A 345 12.69 -12.30 2.07
CA ARG A 345 13.07 -11.47 3.22
C ARG A 345 13.08 -9.99 2.84
N LEU A 346 12.41 -9.17 3.63
CA LEU A 346 12.41 -7.71 3.54
C LEU A 346 13.43 -7.17 4.55
N GLY A 347 14.56 -6.67 4.07
CA GLY A 347 15.67 -6.18 4.88
C GLY A 347 15.48 -4.76 5.42
N ARG A 348 16.23 -4.42 6.49
CA ARG A 348 16.34 -3.04 7.02
C ARG A 348 16.89 -2.02 6.03
N ASP A 349 17.72 -2.48 5.10
CA ASP A 349 18.33 -1.68 4.04
C ASP A 349 17.40 -1.45 2.83
N GLY A 350 16.17 -1.97 2.86
CA GLY A 350 15.22 -1.86 1.75
C GLY A 350 15.42 -2.89 0.64
N ARG A 351 16.29 -3.89 0.85
CA ARG A 351 16.45 -5.03 -0.07
C ARG A 351 15.36 -6.09 0.13
N ILE A 352 14.99 -6.73 -0.96
CA ILE A 352 14.06 -7.86 -1.02
C ILE A 352 14.85 -9.06 -1.52
N VAL A 353 15.15 -9.99 -0.62
CA VAL A 353 15.94 -11.17 -0.95
C VAL A 353 15.01 -12.35 -1.18
N LYS A 354 15.06 -12.93 -2.38
CA LYS A 354 14.41 -14.20 -2.69
C LYS A 354 15.15 -15.33 -1.97
N LEU A 355 14.46 -15.96 -1.04
CA LEU A 355 14.91 -17.16 -0.36
C LEU A 355 14.51 -18.37 -1.22
N THR A 356 15.08 -18.43 -2.43
CA THR A 356 14.90 -19.61 -3.30
C THR A 356 15.79 -20.74 -2.79
N ASP A 357 15.33 -21.97 -3.03
CA ASP A 357 15.93 -23.25 -2.62
C ASP A 357 17.30 -23.53 -3.29
N ARG A 358 18.26 -22.62 -3.09
CA ARG A 358 19.64 -22.72 -3.54
C ARG A 358 20.54 -22.73 -2.33
N ARG A 359 20.92 -23.95 -1.97
CA ARG A 359 22.12 -24.33 -1.18
C ARG A 359 22.44 -23.35 -0.06
N VAL A 360 21.95 -23.66 1.13
CA VAL A 360 22.57 -23.23 2.40
C VAL A 360 24.09 -23.31 2.20
N ASP A 361 24.78 -22.17 2.32
CA ASP A 361 26.23 -22.15 2.34
C ASP A 361 26.65 -22.98 3.56
N PRO A 362 27.38 -24.10 3.40
CA PRO A 362 27.79 -24.96 4.52
C PRO A 362 28.72 -24.26 5.54
N ARG A 363 28.96 -22.95 5.37
CA ARG A 363 29.79 -22.10 6.24
C ARG A 363 29.00 -21.26 7.24
N ILE A 364 27.66 -21.31 7.25
CA ILE A 364 26.85 -20.61 8.26
C ILE A 364 26.39 -21.63 9.32
N PRO A 365 27.06 -21.74 10.48
CA PRO A 365 26.67 -22.67 11.53
C PRO A 365 25.41 -22.18 12.24
N VAL A 366 24.41 -23.05 12.35
CA VAL A 366 23.20 -22.80 13.11
C VAL A 366 23.44 -23.27 14.54
N GLN A 367 23.47 -22.36 15.51
CA GLN A 367 23.60 -22.70 16.93
C GLN A 367 22.30 -22.35 17.64
N ALA A 368 21.50 -23.37 17.96
CA ALA A 368 20.26 -23.21 18.71
C ALA A 368 20.20 -24.25 19.85
N PRO A 369 19.79 -23.86 21.06
CA PRO A 369 19.56 -24.82 22.13
C PRO A 369 18.36 -25.72 21.78
N LEU A 370 18.47 -27.01 22.09
CA LEU A 370 17.38 -27.98 21.98
C LEU A 370 17.43 -28.99 23.12
N THR A 371 16.35 -29.75 23.29
CA THR A 371 16.29 -30.85 24.26
C THR A 371 16.21 -32.18 23.53
N VAL A 372 17.09 -33.11 23.89
CA VAL A 372 17.02 -34.53 23.48
C VAL A 372 16.39 -35.33 24.61
N ILE A 373 15.38 -36.12 24.28
CA ILE A 373 14.67 -36.99 25.22
C ILE A 373 14.96 -38.45 24.86
N GLN A 374 15.56 -39.20 25.79
CA GLN A 374 15.86 -40.62 25.62
C GLN A 374 15.32 -41.38 26.84
N GLY A 375 14.38 -42.32 26.63
CA GLY A 375 13.83 -43.14 27.70
C GLY A 375 13.23 -42.34 28.89
N GLY A 376 12.70 -41.14 28.62
CA GLY A 376 12.17 -40.22 29.64
C GLY A 376 13.21 -39.27 30.27
N ARG A 377 14.51 -39.46 30.02
CA ARG A 377 15.58 -38.55 30.45
C ARG A 377 15.71 -37.40 29.46
N ARG A 378 15.54 -36.16 29.93
CA ARG A 378 15.71 -34.93 29.15
C ARG A 378 17.15 -34.44 29.31
N VAL A 379 17.85 -34.22 28.21
CA VAL A 379 19.22 -33.71 28.21
C VAL A 379 19.31 -32.52 27.25
N GLY A 380 19.98 -31.46 27.69
CA GLY A 380 20.27 -30.31 26.84
C GLY A 380 21.25 -30.68 25.72
N ALA A 381 21.00 -30.14 24.54
CA ALA A 381 21.90 -30.27 23.40
C ALA A 381 21.90 -28.98 22.58
N GLU A 382 22.95 -28.81 21.79
CA GLU A 382 23.07 -27.70 20.85
C GLU A 382 22.91 -28.23 19.44
N LEU A 383 22.02 -27.63 18.66
CA LEU A 383 21.95 -27.87 17.23
C LEU A 383 23.21 -27.30 16.55
N ARG A 384 23.73 -28.03 15.57
CA ARG A 384 24.84 -27.60 14.70
C ARG A 384 24.40 -27.39 13.26
N ASP A 385 23.46 -28.21 12.81
CA ASP A 385 22.97 -28.23 11.43
C ASP A 385 21.64 -29.01 11.39
N MET A 386 20.75 -28.66 10.47
CA MET A 386 19.48 -29.35 10.28
C MET A 386 19.09 -29.41 8.82
N SER A 387 18.55 -30.56 8.41
CA SER A 387 17.95 -30.78 7.10
C SER A 387 16.55 -31.34 7.27
N ARG A 388 15.83 -31.50 6.16
CA ARG A 388 14.51 -32.13 6.19
C ARG A 388 14.53 -33.56 6.74
N SER A 389 15.64 -34.29 6.59
CA SER A 389 15.73 -35.71 6.95
C SER A 389 16.59 -35.99 8.20
N GLY A 390 17.17 -34.97 8.83
CA GLY A 390 17.99 -35.17 10.02
C GLY A 390 18.62 -33.91 10.58
N ALA A 391 19.43 -34.08 11.61
CA ALA A 391 20.12 -33.00 12.30
C ALA A 391 21.52 -33.43 12.76
N ARG A 392 22.42 -32.46 12.97
CA ARG A 392 23.64 -32.66 13.75
C ARG A 392 23.52 -31.89 15.04
N ILE A 393 23.79 -32.56 16.16
CA ILE A 393 23.67 -31.99 17.50
C ILE A 393 24.96 -32.23 18.29
N ARG A 394 25.20 -31.40 19.31
CA ARG A 394 26.24 -31.62 20.31
C ARG A 394 25.59 -31.78 21.69
N THR A 395 25.95 -32.83 22.43
CA THR A 395 25.48 -33.06 23.79
C THR A 395 26.49 -33.88 24.58
N ASP A 396 26.52 -33.67 25.89
CA ASP A 396 27.32 -34.48 26.82
C ASP A 396 26.59 -35.77 27.24
N ALA A 397 25.37 -35.99 26.75
CA ALA A 397 24.74 -37.29 26.82
C ALA A 397 25.55 -38.28 25.98
N GLY A 398 26.09 -39.32 26.62
CA GLY A 398 26.70 -40.46 25.94
C GLY A 398 25.67 -41.29 25.17
N LEU A 399 25.18 -40.74 24.04
CA LEU A 399 24.29 -41.43 23.11
C LEU A 399 25.06 -42.47 22.30
N ALA A 400 24.42 -43.58 21.97
CA ALA A 400 24.96 -44.63 21.13
C ALA A 400 24.25 -44.65 19.75
N PRO A 401 24.95 -45.00 18.65
CA PRO A 401 24.30 -45.27 17.38
C PRO A 401 23.22 -46.36 17.53
N GLY A 402 22.02 -46.11 16.98
CA GLY A 402 20.83 -46.95 17.13
C GLY A 402 19.88 -46.50 18.24
N ASP A 403 20.26 -45.53 19.08
CA ASP A 403 19.36 -44.98 20.08
C ASP A 403 18.18 -44.23 19.44
N VAL A 404 16.97 -44.55 19.91
CA VAL A 404 15.76 -43.80 19.56
C VAL A 404 15.60 -42.64 20.54
N VAL A 405 15.57 -41.43 20.01
CA VAL A 405 15.47 -40.19 20.77
C VAL A 405 14.35 -39.31 20.23
N THR A 406 13.84 -38.42 21.07
CA THR A 406 12.91 -37.38 20.65
C THR A 406 13.59 -36.02 20.76
N VAL A 407 13.60 -35.25 19.67
CA VAL A 407 14.16 -33.91 19.59
C VAL A 407 13.05 -32.90 19.81
N ALA A 408 13.12 -32.15 20.89
CA ALA A 408 12.25 -31.01 21.15
C ALA A 408 13.02 -29.72 20.89
N LEU A 409 12.59 -29.00 19.84
CA LEU A 409 13.02 -27.64 19.53
C LEU A 409 11.87 -26.72 19.92
N ASP A 410 12.17 -25.60 20.57
CA ASP A 410 11.16 -24.59 20.93
C ASP A 410 10.46 -23.98 19.69
N LEU A 411 11.02 -24.23 18.50
CA LEU A 411 10.58 -23.74 17.19
C LEU A 411 9.70 -24.73 16.42
N LEU A 412 9.48 -25.92 16.97
CA LEU A 412 8.60 -26.92 16.40
C LEU A 412 7.39 -27.08 17.30
N ASP A 413 6.20 -27.04 16.72
CA ASP A 413 4.94 -27.24 17.44
C ASP A 413 4.85 -28.66 18.04
N GLN A 414 5.65 -29.62 17.54
CA GLN A 414 5.69 -31.00 18.02
C GLN A 414 7.12 -31.55 18.13
N PRO A 415 7.42 -32.36 19.17
CA PRO A 415 8.70 -33.06 19.28
C PRO A 415 8.89 -34.11 18.18
N LEU A 416 10.09 -34.18 17.60
CA LEU A 416 10.40 -35.06 16.47
C LEU A 416 11.06 -36.36 16.91
N PRO A 417 10.50 -37.53 16.55
CA PRO A 417 11.20 -38.80 16.76
C PRO A 417 12.37 -38.95 15.78
N ALA A 418 13.53 -39.29 16.32
CA ALA A 418 14.77 -39.43 15.57
C ALA A 418 15.58 -40.65 16.04
N GLU A 419 16.49 -41.11 15.19
CA GLU A 419 17.44 -42.16 15.49
C GLU A 419 18.86 -41.62 15.41
N VAL A 420 19.71 -41.98 16.36
CA VAL A 420 21.13 -41.64 16.35
C VAL A 420 21.84 -42.53 15.31
N VAL A 421 22.28 -41.94 14.20
CA VAL A 421 22.87 -42.71 13.09
C VAL A 421 24.37 -42.90 13.26
N ARG A 422 25.07 -41.88 13.76
CA ARG A 422 26.53 -41.89 13.91
C ARG A 422 27.01 -40.84 14.90
N MET A 423 28.15 -41.10 15.52
CA MET A 423 28.93 -40.08 16.24
C MET A 423 29.91 -39.44 15.25
N THR A 424 29.85 -38.12 15.10
CA THR A 424 30.67 -37.36 14.12
C THR A 424 31.89 -36.70 14.74
N GLY A 425 31.98 -36.65 16.08
CA GLY A 425 33.07 -36.08 16.86
C GLY A 425 32.83 -36.26 18.37
N ALA A 426 33.75 -35.79 19.22
CA ALA A 426 33.58 -35.89 20.68
C ALA A 426 32.33 -35.10 21.15
N GLY A 427 31.29 -35.83 21.56
CA GLY A 427 30.00 -35.26 21.96
C GLY A 427 29.12 -34.76 20.81
N GLU A 428 29.46 -35.05 19.54
CA GLU A 428 28.65 -34.70 18.37
C GLU A 428 27.99 -35.90 17.73
N TYR A 429 26.69 -35.78 17.46
CA TYR A 429 25.83 -36.86 16.99
C TYR A 429 25.05 -36.44 15.74
N GLY A 430 25.01 -37.34 14.76
CA GLY A 430 24.13 -37.24 13.60
C GLY A 430 22.83 -37.98 13.86
N LEU A 431 21.72 -37.27 13.75
CA LEU A 431 20.36 -37.77 13.91
C LEU A 431 19.67 -37.90 12.55
N ARG A 432 18.85 -38.92 12.39
CA ARG A 432 17.92 -39.06 11.27
C ARG A 432 16.50 -39.01 11.79
N PHE A 433 15.67 -38.16 11.20
CA PHE A 433 14.25 -38.09 11.55
C PHE A 433 13.51 -39.30 10.98
N ARG A 434 12.56 -39.84 11.74
CA ARG A 434 11.74 -40.96 11.24
C ARG A 434 10.86 -40.54 10.07
N GLU A 435 10.39 -39.31 10.08
CA GLU A 435 9.64 -38.69 9.00
C GLU A 435 10.34 -37.38 8.59
N PRO A 436 10.48 -37.10 7.28
CA PRO A 436 11.04 -35.84 6.83
C PRO A 436 10.15 -34.66 7.22
N LEU A 437 10.76 -33.52 7.56
CA LEU A 437 10.02 -32.30 7.85
C LEU A 437 9.35 -31.75 6.59
N GLU A 438 8.03 -31.53 6.67
CA GLU A 438 7.25 -30.91 5.60
C GLU A 438 7.68 -29.45 5.35
N VAL A 439 8.04 -28.73 6.41
CA VAL A 439 8.49 -27.33 6.38
C VAL A 439 9.68 -27.15 7.35
N MET A 440 10.70 -26.40 6.93
CA MET A 440 11.86 -26.11 7.78
C MET A 440 11.59 -24.92 8.72
N PRO A 441 11.98 -24.98 10.01
CA PRO A 441 11.76 -23.88 10.94
C PRO A 441 12.51 -22.59 10.54
N PRO A 442 11.84 -21.43 10.61
CA PRO A 442 12.32 -20.17 10.04
C PRO A 442 13.50 -19.52 10.78
N GLN A 443 13.85 -19.96 11.99
CA GLN A 443 14.94 -19.39 12.79
C GLN A 443 16.28 -20.14 12.66
N LEU A 444 16.35 -21.18 11.82
CA LEU A 444 17.59 -21.91 11.60
C LEU A 444 18.47 -21.28 10.51
N ASP A 445 17.98 -20.24 9.85
CA ASP A 445 18.77 -19.42 8.94
C ASP A 445 19.32 -18.18 9.70
N ALA A 446 20.47 -18.40 10.34
CA ALA A 446 21.48 -17.44 10.85
C ALA A 446 21.72 -17.44 12.37
N ALA A 447 22.98 -17.69 12.74
CA ALA A 447 23.70 -16.82 13.65
C ALA A 447 24.56 -15.85 12.81
#